data_AF-A0A2A4X0J0-F1
#
_entry.id   AF-A0A2A4X0J0-F1
#
_cell.length_a   1.000
_cell.length_b   1.000
_cell.length_c   1.000
_cell.angle_alpha   90.00
_cell.angle_beta   90.00
_cell.angle_gamma   90.00
#
_symmetry.space_group_name_H-M   'P 1'
#
loop_
_entity.id
_entity.type
_entity.pdbx_description
1 polymer ?
#
loop_
_entity_poly.entity_id
_entity_poly.type
_entity_poly.pdbx_seq_one_letter_code
_entity_poly.pdbx_strand_id
1 'polypeptide(L)'
;MNKFLKQTIVLLAFLCMCTGAVFAQAEANSSAIDRLDALLGNIETLAADVVQLIVESDGGVLEESEIQMLLKKPDGFYWETLTPFPELIVTDGSTLWNYQPDLEQVVIEDWDSSRSELAAQLLSGNIESLAGDYTIDSVTSGESEHQEFELTPRGADNVYQLISINFMHDELESIYLNSKNGQQTVWRFENVIRNRAIADARFQFVPPENIEIIENDYAQ
;
A
#
# COMPACT_ATOMS: atom_id res chain seq x y z
N MET A 1 27.44 77.67 43.51
CA MET A 1 26.81 77.23 44.77
C MET A 1 26.12 75.89 44.50
N ASN A 2 26.73 74.80 45.00
CA ASN A 2 26.24 73.43 45.29
C ASN A 2 25.16 72.78 44.39
N LYS A 3 25.51 71.69 43.66
CA LYS A 3 25.24 70.24 43.94
C LYS A 3 23.72 69.90 43.88
N PHE A 4 23.23 68.98 43.06
CA PHE A 4 23.40 67.51 43.06
C PHE A 4 23.02 66.97 41.65
N LEU A 5 23.85 66.19 40.93
CA LEU A 5 24.20 64.77 41.06
C LEU A 5 23.14 63.79 40.47
N LYS A 6 23.40 63.40 39.21
CA LYS A 6 23.34 62.06 38.58
C LYS A 6 22.27 61.05 39.05
N GLN A 7 21.50 60.52 38.09
CA GLN A 7 21.49 59.08 37.82
C GLN A 7 20.95 58.77 36.41
N THR A 8 21.84 58.18 35.62
CA THR A 8 21.65 57.52 34.32
C THR A 8 20.85 56.22 34.49
N ILE A 9 20.01 55.83 33.52
CA ILE A 9 20.01 54.50 32.89
C ILE A 9 18.99 54.46 31.73
N VAL A 10 19.51 53.93 30.63
CA VAL A 10 18.99 53.71 29.27
C VAL A 10 18.18 52.40 29.23
N LEU A 11 17.11 52.31 28.43
CA LEU A 11 16.79 51.20 27.49
C LEU A 11 15.36 51.40 26.93
N LEU A 12 15.15 51.74 25.66
CA LEU A 12 15.24 50.97 24.40
C LEU A 12 13.87 50.41 23.99
N ALA A 13 13.39 50.92 22.85
CA ALA A 13 12.16 50.55 22.18
C ALA A 13 12.19 49.10 21.68
N PHE A 14 11.05 48.42 21.71
CA PHE A 14 10.81 47.25 20.86
C PHE A 14 9.32 47.17 20.49
N LEU A 15 8.99 47.79 19.36
CA LEU A 15 7.76 47.57 18.61
C LEU A 15 8.19 46.86 17.32
N CYS A 16 8.00 45.54 17.25
CA CYS A 16 8.26 44.79 16.02
C CYS A 16 7.21 43.69 15.83
N MET A 17 6.32 43.95 14.87
CA MET A 17 5.62 43.03 13.96
C MET A 17 5.62 41.53 14.30
N CYS A 18 4.48 41.03 14.77
CA CYS A 18 4.13 39.61 14.64
C CYS A 18 3.40 39.42 13.30
N THR A 19 4.15 39.27 12.22
CA THR A 19 3.62 38.86 10.91
C THR A 19 4.02 37.42 10.63
N GLY A 20 3.03 36.54 10.57
CA GLY A 20 2.95 35.36 9.71
C GLY A 20 4.04 34.30 9.84
N ALA A 21 3.76 33.25 10.63
CA ALA A 21 4.33 31.92 10.41
C ALA A 21 3.17 30.93 10.22
N VAL A 22 2.60 30.97 9.02
CA VAL A 22 1.93 29.81 8.41
C VAL A 22 2.88 29.39 7.27
N PHE A 23 2.94 28.10 6.94
CA PHE A 23 3.83 27.44 5.97
C PHE A 23 5.05 26.73 6.57
N ALA A 24 4.83 25.46 6.94
CA ALA A 24 5.80 24.36 6.80
C ALA A 24 5.10 23.03 7.17
N GLN A 25 4.26 22.49 6.28
CA GLN A 25 3.79 21.10 6.37
C GLN A 25 4.03 20.32 5.06
N ALA A 26 4.76 20.88 4.09
CA ALA A 26 4.95 20.25 2.78
C ALA A 26 6.25 19.40 2.67
N GLU A 27 7.28 19.65 3.49
CA GLU A 27 8.56 18.93 3.39
C GLU A 27 8.51 17.50 3.96
N ALA A 28 7.61 17.23 4.91
CA ALA A 28 7.46 15.91 5.52
C ALA A 28 6.82 14.90 4.56
N ASN A 29 5.77 15.30 3.83
CA ASN A 29 5.01 14.38 2.97
C ASN A 29 5.77 13.97 1.72
N SER A 30 6.55 14.86 1.08
CA SER A 30 7.40 14.46 -0.05
C SER A 30 8.43 13.42 0.40
N SER A 31 8.99 13.56 1.60
CA SER A 31 9.95 12.60 2.14
C SER A 31 9.35 11.22 2.48
N ALA A 32 8.04 11.12 2.74
CA ALA A 32 7.38 9.84 3.00
C ALA A 32 7.15 9.08 1.69
N ILE A 33 6.66 9.77 0.66
CA ILE A 33 6.47 9.22 -0.68
C ILE A 33 7.79 8.71 -1.25
N ASP A 34 8.84 9.54 -1.22
CA ASP A 34 10.16 9.17 -1.76
C ASP A 34 10.75 7.94 -1.04
N ARG A 35 10.51 7.79 0.27
CA ARG A 35 10.98 6.63 1.04
C ARG A 35 10.18 5.37 0.74
N LEU A 36 8.86 5.47 0.67
CA LEU A 36 8.01 4.34 0.29
C LEU A 36 8.34 3.89 -1.15
N ASP A 37 8.55 4.83 -2.05
CA ASP A 37 9.01 4.58 -3.42
C ASP A 37 10.38 3.91 -3.45
N ALA A 38 11.33 4.33 -2.62
CA ALA A 38 12.63 3.64 -2.52
C ALA A 38 12.48 2.18 -2.03
N LEU A 39 11.55 1.90 -1.11
CA LEU A 39 11.34 0.54 -0.59
C LEU A 39 10.67 -0.39 -1.62
N LEU A 40 9.62 0.10 -2.29
CA LEU A 40 8.81 -0.68 -3.24
C LEU A 40 9.33 -0.61 -4.69
N GLY A 41 9.91 0.51 -5.08
CA GLY A 41 10.49 0.76 -6.41
C GLY A 41 11.68 -0.14 -6.72
N ASN A 42 12.48 -0.47 -5.70
CA ASN A 42 13.64 -1.38 -5.82
C ASN A 42 13.27 -2.88 -5.95
N ILE A 43 11.98 -3.21 -5.99
CA ILE A 43 11.49 -4.58 -6.16
C ILE A 43 11.10 -4.79 -7.63
N GLU A 44 11.95 -5.50 -8.38
CA GLU A 44 11.65 -5.97 -9.74
C GLU A 44 10.87 -7.29 -9.71
N THR A 45 11.23 -8.18 -8.78
CA THR A 45 10.48 -9.41 -8.51
C THR A 45 10.33 -9.66 -7.02
N LEU A 46 9.21 -10.28 -6.64
CA LEU A 46 8.94 -10.71 -5.27
C LEU A 46 8.35 -12.12 -5.30
N ALA A 47 8.78 -12.96 -4.37
CA ALA A 47 8.06 -14.18 -4.02
C ALA A 47 7.91 -14.21 -2.50
N ALA A 48 6.74 -14.55 -2.00
CA ALA A 48 6.49 -14.69 -0.57
C ALA A 48 5.33 -15.66 -0.31
N ASP A 49 5.30 -16.20 0.89
CA ASP A 49 4.10 -16.77 1.48
C ASP A 49 3.37 -15.65 2.24
N VAL A 50 2.04 -15.64 2.20
CA VAL A 50 1.23 -14.62 2.88
C VAL A 50 0.22 -15.31 3.78
N VAL A 51 0.16 -14.87 5.04
CA VAL A 51 -0.92 -15.22 5.96
C VAL A 51 -1.89 -14.05 6.02
N GLN A 52 -3.11 -14.30 5.59
CA GLN A 52 -4.21 -13.34 5.65
C GLN A 52 -5.06 -13.59 6.89
N LEU A 53 -5.46 -12.51 7.55
CA LEU A 53 -6.49 -12.53 8.59
C LEU A 53 -7.52 -11.43 8.32
N ILE A 54 -8.79 -11.80 8.24
CA ILE A 54 -9.91 -10.89 8.08
C ILE A 54 -10.74 -10.89 9.37
N VAL A 55 -10.94 -9.71 9.94
CA VAL A 55 -11.66 -9.50 11.21
C VAL A 55 -12.82 -8.54 10.98
N GLU A 56 -14.00 -8.88 11.48
CA GLU A 56 -15.17 -8.01 11.45
C GLU A 56 -15.05 -6.86 12.46
N SER A 57 -15.91 -5.85 12.31
CA SER A 57 -15.91 -4.66 13.19
C SER A 57 -16.14 -4.95 14.69
N ASP A 58 -16.66 -6.12 15.03
CA ASP A 58 -16.89 -6.55 16.42
C ASP A 58 -15.73 -7.38 16.99
N GLY A 59 -14.68 -7.63 16.21
CA GLY A 59 -13.52 -8.43 16.58
C GLY A 59 -13.64 -9.92 16.24
N GLY A 60 -14.75 -10.36 15.63
CA GLY A 60 -14.91 -11.72 15.13
C GLY A 60 -13.96 -12.01 13.97
N VAL A 61 -13.26 -13.14 13.99
CA VAL A 61 -12.45 -13.59 12.85
C VAL A 61 -13.39 -14.16 11.79
N LEU A 62 -13.39 -13.52 10.61
CA LEU A 62 -14.18 -13.95 9.46
C LEU A 62 -13.43 -15.03 8.67
N GLU A 63 -12.13 -14.81 8.45
CA GLU A 63 -11.31 -15.71 7.63
C GLU A 63 -9.83 -15.64 8.03
N GLU A 64 -9.15 -16.77 7.94
CA GLU A 64 -7.70 -16.89 7.97
C GLU A 64 -7.27 -17.70 6.76
N SER A 65 -6.37 -17.17 5.93
CA SER A 65 -6.03 -17.75 4.63
C SER A 65 -4.51 -17.89 4.48
N GLU A 66 -4.05 -19.00 3.91
CA GLU A 66 -2.66 -19.19 3.49
C GLU A 66 -2.54 -18.98 1.99
N ILE A 67 -1.59 -18.15 1.57
CA ILE A 67 -1.52 -17.62 0.21
C ILE A 67 -0.08 -17.70 -0.29
N GLN A 68 0.10 -18.02 -1.57
CA GLN A 68 1.38 -17.85 -2.27
C GLN A 68 1.30 -16.69 -3.24
N MET A 69 2.29 -15.80 -3.18
CA MET A 69 2.34 -14.65 -4.06
C MET A 69 3.61 -14.61 -4.90
N LEU A 70 3.47 -14.14 -6.14
CA LEU A 70 4.58 -13.71 -6.98
C LEU A 70 4.26 -12.36 -7.59
N LEU A 71 5.29 -11.53 -7.67
CA LEU A 71 5.28 -10.27 -8.39
C LEU A 71 6.46 -10.25 -9.35
N LYS A 72 6.22 -9.72 -10.55
CA LYS A 72 7.24 -9.40 -11.52
C LYS A 72 6.87 -8.13 -12.26
N LYS A 73 7.56 -7.03 -11.99
CA LYS A 73 7.36 -5.79 -12.72
C LYS A 73 7.76 -5.94 -14.20
N PRO A 74 7.11 -5.20 -15.11
CA PRO A 74 6.01 -4.27 -14.83
C PRO A 74 4.65 -4.93 -14.56
N ASP A 75 4.38 -6.11 -15.12
CA ASP A 75 2.97 -6.51 -15.26
C ASP A 75 2.59 -7.93 -14.77
N GLY A 76 3.55 -8.72 -14.27
CA GLY A 76 3.30 -10.07 -13.77
C GLY A 76 2.84 -10.10 -12.32
N PHE A 77 1.67 -10.68 -12.06
CA PHE A 77 1.18 -10.91 -10.70
C PHE A 77 0.52 -12.29 -10.57
N TYR A 78 0.74 -12.93 -9.43
CA TYR A 78 0.21 -14.24 -9.08
C TYR A 78 -0.15 -14.23 -7.60
N TRP A 79 -1.38 -14.59 -7.28
CA TRP A 79 -1.91 -14.69 -5.92
C TRP A 79 -2.79 -15.93 -5.84
N GLU A 80 -2.28 -16.96 -5.17
CA GLU A 80 -2.97 -18.22 -5.01
C GLU A 80 -3.31 -18.41 -3.53
N THR A 81 -4.59 -18.30 -3.20
CA THR A 81 -5.11 -18.75 -1.92
C THR A 81 -5.08 -20.27 -1.92
N LEU A 82 -4.34 -20.87 -0.99
CA LEU A 82 -4.23 -22.32 -0.81
C LEU A 82 -5.30 -22.85 0.13
N THR A 83 -5.60 -22.10 1.19
CA THR A 83 -6.60 -22.43 2.21
C THR A 83 -7.32 -21.17 2.68
N PRO A 84 -8.58 -21.29 3.18
CA PRO A 84 -9.41 -22.49 3.19
C PRO A 84 -10.14 -22.73 1.87
N PHE A 85 -10.34 -21.69 1.07
CA PHE A 85 -11.04 -21.73 -0.21
C PHE A 85 -10.05 -21.43 -1.32
N PRO A 86 -9.67 -22.41 -2.15
CA PRO A 86 -8.67 -22.19 -3.18
C PRO A 86 -9.18 -21.20 -4.23
N GLU A 87 -8.34 -20.22 -4.56
CA GLU A 87 -8.60 -19.20 -5.57
C GLU A 87 -7.26 -18.77 -6.17
N LEU A 88 -7.22 -18.57 -7.48
CA LEU A 88 -6.04 -18.08 -8.19
C LEU A 88 -6.39 -16.78 -8.93
N ILE A 89 -5.73 -15.70 -8.53
CA ILE A 89 -5.73 -14.43 -9.25
C ILE A 89 -4.36 -14.27 -9.91
N VAL A 90 -4.34 -14.21 -11.24
CA VAL A 90 -3.09 -14.14 -12.01
C VAL A 90 -3.25 -13.23 -13.22
N THR A 91 -2.20 -12.47 -13.53
CA THR A 91 -2.15 -11.62 -14.73
C THR A 91 -0.76 -11.63 -15.35
N ASP A 92 -0.72 -11.60 -16.68
CA ASP A 92 0.49 -11.40 -17.48
C ASP A 92 0.70 -9.94 -17.89
N GLY A 93 -0.19 -9.05 -17.46
CA GLY A 93 -0.20 -7.63 -17.81
C GLY A 93 -1.17 -7.22 -18.89
N SER A 94 -1.80 -8.18 -19.54
CA SER A 94 -2.82 -7.93 -20.55
C SER A 94 -4.17 -8.51 -20.14
N THR A 95 -4.17 -9.68 -19.52
CA THR A 95 -5.39 -10.35 -19.07
C THR A 95 -5.27 -10.70 -17.59
N LEU A 96 -6.33 -10.43 -16.85
CA LEU A 96 -6.53 -10.91 -15.48
C LEU A 96 -7.43 -12.15 -15.51
N TRP A 97 -6.96 -13.21 -14.87
CA TRP A 97 -7.74 -14.40 -14.61
C TRP A 97 -8.00 -14.51 -13.11
N ASN A 98 -9.27 -14.66 -12.74
CA ASN A 98 -9.67 -15.14 -11.42
C ASN A 98 -10.28 -16.53 -11.58
N TYR A 99 -9.58 -17.55 -11.09
CA TYR A 99 -9.99 -18.95 -11.13
C TYR A 99 -10.42 -19.44 -9.75
N GLN A 100 -11.66 -19.93 -9.68
CA GLN A 100 -12.29 -20.46 -8.48
C GLN A 100 -12.60 -21.96 -8.70
N PRO A 101 -11.66 -22.87 -8.35
CA PRO A 101 -11.80 -24.31 -8.57
C PRO A 101 -13.08 -24.93 -7.99
N ASP A 102 -13.45 -24.54 -6.76
CA ASP A 102 -14.62 -25.08 -6.08
C ASP A 102 -15.94 -24.72 -6.77
N LEU A 103 -15.95 -23.60 -7.50
CA LEU A 103 -17.08 -23.14 -8.29
C LEU A 103 -17.02 -23.62 -9.74
N GLU A 104 -15.92 -24.30 -10.14
CA GLU A 104 -15.64 -24.64 -11.54
C GLU A 104 -15.83 -23.42 -12.45
N GLN A 105 -15.27 -22.27 -12.04
CA GLN A 105 -15.45 -20.99 -12.73
C GLN A 105 -14.13 -20.25 -12.93
N VAL A 106 -13.99 -19.58 -14.07
CA VAL A 106 -12.95 -18.59 -14.36
C VAL A 106 -13.60 -17.29 -14.80
N VAL A 107 -13.26 -16.18 -14.15
CA VAL A 107 -13.55 -14.83 -14.62
C VAL A 107 -12.32 -14.30 -15.36
N ILE A 108 -12.55 -13.75 -16.56
CA ILE A 108 -11.51 -13.21 -17.42
C ILE A 108 -11.80 -11.75 -17.70
N GLU A 109 -10.83 -10.88 -17.45
CA GLU A 109 -10.95 -9.44 -17.61
C GLU A 109 -9.70 -8.84 -18.29
N ASP A 110 -9.87 -7.72 -18.98
CA ASP A 110 -8.72 -6.93 -19.46
C ASP A 110 -7.98 -6.33 -18.25
N TRP A 111 -6.66 -6.51 -18.20
CA TRP A 111 -5.86 -5.95 -17.11
C TRP A 111 -5.73 -4.44 -17.24
N ASP A 112 -6.15 -3.73 -16.20
CA ASP A 112 -5.88 -2.30 -16.04
C ASP A 112 -5.44 -2.02 -14.60
N SER A 113 -4.14 -1.82 -14.42
CA SER A 113 -3.55 -1.52 -13.11
C SER A 113 -4.21 -0.33 -12.41
N SER A 114 -4.72 0.66 -13.15
CA SER A 114 -5.37 1.86 -12.57
C SER A 114 -6.78 1.59 -12.04
N ARG A 115 -7.41 0.49 -12.48
CA ARG A 115 -8.74 0.05 -12.04
C ARG A 115 -8.69 -1.14 -11.09
N SER A 116 -7.50 -1.70 -10.87
CA SER A 116 -7.32 -2.90 -10.07
C SER A 116 -7.60 -2.68 -8.58
N GLU A 117 -7.97 -3.73 -7.85
CA GLU A 117 -8.12 -3.67 -6.40
C GLU A 117 -6.82 -3.20 -5.72
N LEU A 118 -6.95 -2.69 -4.50
CA LEU A 118 -5.82 -2.13 -3.75
C LEU A 118 -4.62 -3.11 -3.64
N ALA A 119 -4.87 -4.41 -3.50
CA ALA A 119 -3.82 -5.44 -3.47
C ALA A 119 -2.94 -5.36 -4.73
N ALA A 120 -3.59 -5.36 -5.90
CA ALA A 120 -2.94 -5.26 -7.19
C ALA A 120 -2.22 -3.90 -7.36
N GLN A 121 -2.81 -2.80 -6.93
CA GLN A 121 -2.17 -1.48 -7.01
C GLN A 121 -0.91 -1.38 -6.14
N LEU A 122 -1.01 -1.75 -4.85
CA LEU A 122 0.12 -1.74 -3.91
C LEU A 122 1.26 -2.62 -4.40
N LEU A 123 0.92 -3.78 -4.95
CA LEU A 123 1.90 -4.79 -5.35
C LEU A 123 2.43 -4.55 -6.76
N SER A 124 1.71 -3.87 -7.66
CA SER A 124 2.25 -3.43 -8.97
C SER A 124 3.42 -2.44 -8.82
N GLY A 125 3.57 -1.82 -7.64
CA GLY A 125 4.64 -0.88 -7.32
C GLY A 125 4.56 0.43 -8.10
N ASN A 126 3.36 0.80 -8.56
CA ASN A 126 3.08 2.12 -9.12
C ASN A 126 2.75 3.12 -8.01
N ILE A 127 3.78 3.60 -7.32
CA ILE A 127 3.64 4.56 -6.21
C ILE A 127 3.12 5.91 -6.68
N GLU A 128 3.41 6.31 -7.93
CA GLU A 128 2.89 7.54 -8.49
C GLU A 128 1.36 7.53 -8.57
N SER A 129 0.76 6.42 -9.01
CA SER A 129 -0.70 6.26 -9.00
C SER A 129 -1.25 6.33 -7.57
N LEU A 130 -0.59 5.65 -6.63
CA LEU A 130 -0.99 5.59 -5.24
C LEU A 130 -0.96 6.98 -4.55
N ALA A 131 0.05 7.80 -4.85
CA ALA A 131 0.17 9.17 -4.33
C ALA A 131 -0.91 10.12 -4.89
N GLY A 132 -1.45 9.80 -6.08
CA GLY A 132 -2.62 10.48 -6.66
C GLY A 132 -3.90 10.23 -5.87
N ASP A 133 -4.12 9.00 -5.43
CA ASP A 133 -5.37 8.58 -4.77
C ASP A 133 -5.32 8.68 -3.24
N TYR A 134 -4.13 8.64 -2.64
CA TYR A 134 -3.91 8.62 -1.20
C TYR A 134 -2.98 9.75 -0.74
N THR A 135 -3.23 10.23 0.48
CA THR A 135 -2.20 10.94 1.25
C THR A 135 -1.35 9.89 1.93
N ILE A 136 -0.03 9.96 1.70
CA ILE A 136 0.96 9.04 2.27
C ILE A 136 1.71 9.81 3.36
N ASP A 137 1.67 9.27 4.57
CA ASP A 137 2.40 9.78 5.74
C ASP A 137 3.29 8.65 6.30
N SER A 138 4.40 9.02 6.94
CA SER A 138 5.27 8.06 7.62
C SER A 138 5.12 8.22 9.12
N VAL A 139 4.79 7.12 9.81
CA VAL A 139 4.55 7.10 11.26
C VAL A 139 5.85 7.00 12.05
N THR A 140 6.88 6.41 11.44
CA THR A 140 8.21 6.19 12.03
C THR A 140 9.24 7.19 11.51
N SER A 141 10.28 7.45 12.31
CA SER A 141 11.44 8.23 11.85
C SER A 141 12.22 7.47 10.77
N GLY A 142 12.82 8.18 9.80
CA GLY A 142 13.54 7.56 8.68
C GLY A 142 14.81 6.77 9.00
N GLU A 143 15.30 6.80 10.25
CA GLU A 143 16.45 6.00 10.70
C GLU A 143 16.02 4.71 11.46
N SER A 144 14.73 4.44 11.55
CA SER A 144 14.20 3.26 12.25
C SER A 144 14.35 2.00 11.40
N GLU A 145 14.68 0.88 12.04
CA GLU A 145 14.65 -0.44 11.40
C GLU A 145 13.21 -0.84 11.04
N HIS A 146 12.24 -0.51 11.89
CA HIS A 146 10.82 -0.64 11.56
C HIS A 146 10.34 0.64 10.88
N GLN A 147 9.79 0.51 9.67
CA GLN A 147 9.25 1.62 8.90
C GLN A 147 7.77 1.41 8.61
N GLU A 148 6.94 2.37 9.04
CA GLU A 148 5.49 2.35 8.83
C GLU A 148 5.04 3.54 7.98
N PHE A 149 4.21 3.25 6.99
CA PHE A 149 3.59 4.22 6.09
C PHE A 149 2.08 4.08 6.15
N GLU A 150 1.39 5.17 6.47
CA GLU A 150 -0.07 5.25 6.50
C GLU A 150 -0.59 5.95 5.24
N LEU A 151 -1.57 5.32 4.62
CA LEU A 151 -2.21 5.75 3.40
C LEU A 151 -3.69 6.05 3.68
N THR A 152 -4.03 7.33 3.58
CA THR A 152 -5.41 7.82 3.77
C THR A 152 -6.00 8.26 2.43
N PRO A 153 -7.11 7.66 1.96
CA PRO A 153 -7.68 8.01 0.68
C PRO A 153 -8.09 9.49 0.62
N ARG A 154 -7.80 10.15 -0.51
CA ARG A 154 -8.21 11.55 -0.76
C ARG A 154 -9.70 11.65 -1.12
N GLY A 155 -10.23 10.62 -1.77
CA GLY A 155 -11.61 10.55 -2.22
C GLY A 155 -12.57 9.91 -1.19
N ALA A 156 -13.78 10.45 -1.09
CA ALA A 156 -14.81 9.93 -0.19
C ALA A 156 -15.42 8.60 -0.66
N ASP A 157 -15.21 8.20 -1.91
CA ASP A 157 -15.79 6.99 -2.51
C ASP A 157 -14.94 5.73 -2.30
N ASN A 158 -13.76 5.86 -1.66
CA ASN A 158 -12.90 4.72 -1.39
C ASN A 158 -13.51 3.77 -0.33
N VAL A 159 -13.40 2.46 -0.52
CA VAL A 159 -13.89 1.46 0.46
C VAL A 159 -13.04 1.42 1.72
N TYR A 160 -11.76 1.79 1.62
CA TYR A 160 -10.82 1.83 2.72
C TYR A 160 -10.89 3.17 3.46
N GLN A 161 -10.72 3.11 4.77
CA GLN A 161 -10.50 4.26 5.65
C GLN A 161 -9.01 4.52 5.85
N LEU A 162 -8.21 3.47 6.02
CA LEU A 162 -6.78 3.53 6.27
C LEU A 162 -6.12 2.28 5.72
N ILE A 163 -4.91 2.46 5.19
CA ILE A 163 -4.00 1.38 4.82
C ILE A 163 -2.68 1.66 5.53
N SER A 164 -2.09 0.66 6.19
CA SER A 164 -0.76 0.76 6.78
C SER A 164 0.16 -0.27 6.15
N ILE A 165 1.33 0.16 5.68
CA ILE A 165 2.36 -0.68 5.05
C ILE A 165 3.58 -0.65 5.96
N ASN A 166 4.01 -1.83 6.38
CA ASN A 166 5.07 -2.02 7.36
C ASN A 166 6.25 -2.76 6.74
N PHE A 167 7.45 -2.25 7.02
CA PHE A 167 8.71 -2.85 6.63
C PHE A 167 9.59 -3.08 7.85
N MET A 168 10.32 -4.18 7.83
CA MET A 168 11.48 -4.41 8.69
C MET A 168 12.74 -4.30 7.83
N HIS A 169 13.58 -3.33 8.16
CA HIS A 169 14.66 -2.83 7.30
C HIS A 169 14.12 -2.43 5.92
N ASP A 170 14.37 -3.24 4.90
CA ASP A 170 13.90 -3.07 3.53
C ASP A 170 13.01 -4.25 3.04
N GLU A 171 12.62 -5.14 3.95
CA GLU A 171 11.74 -6.26 3.70
C GLU A 171 10.29 -5.89 4.04
N LEU A 172 9.36 -6.18 3.12
CA LEU A 172 7.93 -5.99 3.35
C LEU A 172 7.47 -6.99 4.43
N GLU A 173 7.02 -6.47 5.57
CA GLU A 173 6.64 -7.28 6.72
C GLU A 173 5.13 -7.52 6.76
N SER A 174 4.35 -6.45 6.63
CA SER A 174 2.89 -6.54 6.65
C SER A 174 2.18 -5.39 5.95
N ILE A 175 0.95 -5.67 5.53
CA ILE A 175 -0.01 -4.67 5.08
C ILE A 175 -1.27 -4.83 5.92
N TYR A 176 -1.76 -3.73 6.45
CA TYR A 176 -2.99 -3.65 7.21
C TYR A 176 -4.00 -2.77 6.47
N LEU A 177 -5.22 -3.28 6.30
CA LEU A 177 -6.33 -2.59 5.65
C LEU A 177 -7.45 -2.40 6.67
N ASN A 178 -7.93 -1.17 6.80
CA ASN A 178 -9.13 -0.87 7.56
C ASN A 178 -10.17 -0.28 6.62
N SER A 179 -11.32 -0.93 6.50
CA SER A 179 -12.41 -0.48 5.65
C SER A 179 -13.37 0.44 6.41
N LYS A 180 -14.18 1.20 5.67
CA LYS A 180 -15.16 2.13 6.28
C LYS A 180 -16.27 1.44 7.09
N ASN A 181 -16.52 0.15 6.84
CA ASN A 181 -17.48 -0.62 7.63
C ASN A 181 -16.86 -1.19 8.92
N GLY A 182 -15.56 -0.95 9.15
CA GLY A 182 -14.81 -1.42 10.32
C GLY A 182 -14.20 -2.82 10.17
N GLN A 183 -14.36 -3.47 9.01
CA GLN A 183 -13.66 -4.71 8.70
C GLN A 183 -12.16 -4.42 8.54
N GLN A 184 -11.35 -5.31 9.12
CA GLN A 184 -9.91 -5.21 9.14
C GLN A 184 -9.32 -6.41 8.40
N THR A 185 -8.35 -6.18 7.52
CA THR A 185 -7.58 -7.23 6.86
C THR A 185 -6.11 -7.04 7.17
N VAL A 186 -5.43 -8.12 7.56
CA VAL A 186 -3.98 -8.15 7.75
C VAL A 186 -3.39 -9.12 6.75
N TRP A 187 -2.36 -8.70 6.02
CA TRP A 187 -1.46 -9.56 5.26
C TRP A 187 -0.10 -9.55 5.93
N ARG A 188 0.35 -10.70 6.42
CA ARG A 188 1.72 -10.89 6.91
C ARG A 188 2.52 -11.64 5.87
N PHE A 189 3.66 -11.09 5.48
CA PHE A 189 4.54 -11.68 4.47
C PHE A 189 5.62 -12.52 5.15
N GLU A 190 5.85 -13.71 4.63
CA GLU A 190 6.80 -14.69 5.14
C GLU A 190 7.65 -15.23 3.99
N ASN A 191 8.85 -15.72 4.29
CA ASN A 191 9.77 -16.30 3.31
C ASN A 191 10.02 -15.39 2.09
N VAL A 192 10.14 -14.08 2.33
CA VAL A 192 10.24 -13.07 1.27
C VAL A 192 11.55 -13.22 0.49
N ILE A 193 11.44 -13.32 -0.83
CA ILE A 193 12.58 -13.38 -1.76
C ILE A 193 12.42 -12.27 -2.80
N ARG A 194 13.34 -11.30 -2.77
CA ARG A 194 13.36 -10.16 -3.68
C ARG A 194 14.33 -10.38 -4.83
N ASN A 195 13.98 -9.85 -6.00
CA ASN A 195 14.87 -9.68 -7.16
C ASN A 195 15.55 -10.98 -7.63
N ARG A 196 14.87 -12.12 -7.42
CA ARG A 196 15.25 -13.41 -8.01
C ARG A 196 14.45 -13.62 -9.29
N ALA A 197 15.10 -14.15 -10.33
CA ALA A 197 14.43 -14.41 -11.60
C ALA A 197 13.22 -15.34 -11.43
N ILE A 198 12.06 -14.91 -11.97
CA ILE A 198 10.82 -15.67 -12.07
C ILE A 198 10.49 -15.83 -13.56
N ALA A 199 10.16 -17.05 -13.97
CA ALA A 199 9.80 -17.36 -15.35
C ALA A 199 8.41 -16.79 -15.71
N ASP A 200 8.27 -16.22 -16.91
CA ASP A 200 7.01 -15.61 -17.38
C ASP A 200 5.83 -16.59 -17.39
N ALA A 201 6.11 -17.88 -17.62
CA ALA A 201 5.10 -18.93 -17.60
C ALA A 201 4.37 -19.08 -16.24
N ARG A 202 4.90 -18.50 -15.14
CA ARG A 202 4.22 -18.46 -13.85
C ARG A 202 3.02 -17.49 -13.83
N PHE A 203 2.97 -16.55 -14.75
CA PHE A 203 1.96 -15.50 -14.84
C PHE A 203 0.92 -15.75 -15.95
N GLN A 204 1.00 -16.91 -16.60
CA GLN A 204 0.06 -17.33 -17.63
C GLN A 204 -0.89 -18.36 -17.07
N PHE A 205 -2.16 -18.26 -17.42
CA PHE A 205 -3.18 -19.22 -17.02
C PHE A 205 -3.91 -19.79 -18.23
N VAL A 206 -4.14 -21.10 -18.19
CA VAL A 206 -4.95 -21.81 -19.18
C VAL A 206 -6.14 -22.40 -18.44
N PRO A 207 -7.36 -21.92 -18.68
CA PRO A 207 -8.56 -22.47 -18.07
C PRO A 207 -8.68 -23.98 -18.31
N PRO A 208 -9.05 -24.78 -17.29
CA PRO A 208 -9.36 -26.20 -17.46
C PRO A 208 -10.46 -26.43 -18.51
N GLU A 209 -10.46 -27.62 -19.13
CA GLU A 209 -11.52 -27.99 -20.06
C GLU A 209 -12.88 -28.09 -19.35
N ASN A 210 -13.95 -27.64 -20.02
CA ASN A 210 -15.34 -27.69 -19.54
C ASN A 210 -15.65 -26.85 -18.30
N ILE A 211 -14.83 -25.86 -17.98
CA ILE A 211 -15.08 -24.90 -16.90
C ILE A 211 -16.00 -23.77 -17.37
N GLU A 212 -16.78 -23.18 -16.45
CA GLU A 212 -17.53 -21.96 -16.75
C GLU A 212 -16.57 -20.78 -16.93
N ILE A 213 -16.73 -20.05 -18.04
CA ILE A 213 -15.94 -18.85 -18.33
C ILE A 213 -16.89 -17.65 -18.35
N ILE A 214 -16.58 -16.67 -17.52
CA ILE A 214 -17.25 -15.37 -17.48
C ILE A 214 -16.29 -14.33 -18.04
N GLU A 215 -16.63 -13.72 -19.17
CA GLU A 215 -15.87 -12.60 -19.72
C GLU A 215 -16.47 -11.28 -19.20
N ASN A 216 -15.68 -10.53 -18.45
CA ASN A 216 -16.08 -9.23 -17.93
C ASN A 216 -15.47 -8.13 -18.81
N ASP A 217 -16.16 -7.86 -19.92
CA ASP A 217 -15.78 -6.77 -20.83
C ASP A 217 -16.44 -5.48 -20.33
N TYR A 218 -15.65 -4.63 -19.66
CA TYR A 218 -16.08 -3.29 -19.23
C TYR A 218 -16.17 -2.33 -20.43
N ALA A 219 -16.88 -2.72 -21.48
CA ALA A 219 -17.22 -1.87 -22.60
C ALA A 219 -18.52 -1.10 -22.29
N GLN A 220 -18.45 -0.04 -21.46
CA GLN A 220 -19.41 1.08 -21.45
C GLN A 220 -18.77 2.37 -20.90
#